data_AF-A0AAN0T318-F1
#
_entry.id   AF-A0AAN0T318-F1
#
_cell.length_a   1.000
_cell.length_b   1.000
_cell.length_c   1.000
_cell.angle_alpha   90.00
_cell.angle_beta   90.00
_cell.angle_gamma   90.00
#
_symmetry.space_group_name_H-M   'P 1'
#
loop_
_entity.id
_entity.type
_entity.pdbx_description
1 polymer ?
#
loop_
_entity_poly.entity_id
_entity_poly.type
_entity_poly.pdbx_seq_one_letter_code
_entity_poly.pdbx_strand_id
1 'polypeptide(L)'
;MSSLPVPFALRCRRIRIGEKSNDPASIAAGARIGTEQGADIIKMRLTRKPEDIQVIQSAKKPVIALGGPKADDMLEYFMFIQHCIEVGAKGVAIGRNIVQNEDPADFVAGLNKIIHLNGTAEEAYQVYINHSLT
;
A
#
# COMPACT_ATOMS: atom_id res chain seq x y z
N MET A 1 34.44 -13.25 6.09
CA MET A 1 34.00 -12.38 7.20
C MET A 1 32.48 -12.44 7.23
N SER A 2 31.95 -13.27 8.14
CA SER A 2 30.51 -13.48 8.33
C SER A 2 29.88 -12.17 8.81
N SER A 3 29.07 -11.53 7.97
CA SER A 3 28.19 -10.44 8.38
C SER A 3 27.21 -10.98 9.41
N LEU A 4 27.47 -10.71 10.69
CA LEU A 4 26.52 -10.94 11.75
C LEU A 4 25.25 -10.13 11.43
N PRO A 5 24.04 -10.69 11.63
CA PRO A 5 22.82 -9.92 11.50
C PRO A 5 22.87 -8.81 12.56
N VAL A 6 23.06 -7.57 12.12
CA VAL A 6 22.83 -6.39 12.96
C VAL A 6 21.41 -6.51 13.52
N PRO A 7 21.20 -6.40 14.85
CA PRO A 7 19.86 -6.39 15.42
C PRO A 7 19.09 -5.22 14.81
N PHE A 8 18.22 -5.53 13.87
CA PHE A 8 17.41 -4.56 13.14
C PHE A 8 16.23 -4.16 14.04
N ALA A 9 16.44 -3.14 14.87
CA ALA A 9 15.35 -2.53 15.61
C ALA A 9 14.47 -1.73 14.64
N LEU A 10 13.35 -2.32 14.20
CA LEU A 10 12.34 -1.62 13.39
C LEU A 10 11.76 -0.45 14.22
N ARG A 11 12.30 0.74 14.02
CA ARG A 11 11.84 1.94 14.72
C ARG A 11 10.67 2.56 13.95
N CYS A 12 9.46 2.11 14.26
CA CYS A 12 8.25 2.68 13.68
C CYS A 12 7.99 4.06 14.30
N ARG A 13 8.21 5.13 13.53
CA ARG A 13 7.85 6.50 13.93
C ARG A 13 6.64 6.98 13.15
N ARG A 14 5.64 7.50 13.88
CA ARG A 14 4.50 8.17 13.26
C ARG A 14 4.86 9.62 12.96
N ILE A 15 4.91 9.96 11.68
CA ILE A 15 5.05 11.35 11.24
C ILE A 15 3.64 11.95 11.14
N ARG A 16 3.42 13.08 11.82
CA ARG A 16 2.19 13.86 11.69
C ARG A 16 2.39 14.87 10.57
N ILE A 17 1.64 14.68 9.50
CA ILE A 17 1.50 15.65 8.42
C ILE A 17 0.38 16.60 8.87
N GLY A 18 0.57 17.91 8.71
CA GLY A 18 -0.36 18.95 9.21
C GLY A 18 -1.76 18.88 8.59
N GLU A 19 -2.53 19.96 8.67
CA GLU A 19 -3.96 19.97 8.31
C GLU A 19 -4.25 19.47 6.87
N LYS A 20 -3.33 19.64 5.93
CA LYS A 20 -3.42 19.11 4.56
C LYS A 20 -2.89 17.68 4.45
N SER A 21 -3.30 16.78 5.32
CA SER A 21 -2.72 15.42 5.41
C SER A 21 -3.00 14.51 4.20
N ASN A 22 -3.94 14.89 3.33
CA ASN A 22 -4.33 14.15 2.12
C ASN A 22 -3.81 14.79 0.82
N ASP A 23 -3.02 15.85 0.92
CA ASP A 23 -2.37 16.47 -0.23
C ASP A 23 -1.11 15.67 -0.63
N PRO A 24 -0.95 15.25 -1.91
CA PRO A 24 0.20 14.45 -2.35
C PRO A 24 1.55 15.07 -2.01
N ALA A 25 1.70 16.39 -2.10
CA ALA A 25 2.96 17.06 -1.77
C ALA A 25 3.26 16.99 -0.26
N SER A 26 2.24 17.16 0.57
CA SER A 26 2.35 17.01 2.03
C SER A 26 2.73 15.56 2.42
N ILE A 27 2.13 14.58 1.73
CA ILE A 27 2.46 13.16 1.88
C ILE A 27 3.90 12.87 1.46
N ALA A 28 4.35 13.44 0.33
CA ALA A 28 5.70 13.28 -0.18
C ALA A 28 6.74 13.89 0.77
N ALA A 29 6.44 15.04 1.39
CA ALA A 29 7.29 15.63 2.43
C ALA A 29 7.39 14.71 3.65
N GLY A 30 6.26 14.14 4.11
CA GLY A 30 6.25 13.16 5.19
C GLY A 30 7.09 11.91 4.89
N ALA A 31 7.04 11.42 3.64
CA ALA A 31 7.83 10.26 3.21
C ALA A 31 9.32 10.55 3.29
N ARG A 32 9.75 11.73 2.82
CA ARG A 32 11.15 12.17 2.89
C ARG A 32 11.66 12.27 4.32
N ILE A 33 10.87 12.89 5.20
CA ILE A 33 11.21 13.03 6.62
C ILE A 33 11.37 11.64 7.27
N GLY A 34 10.55 10.66 6.89
CA GLY A 34 10.67 9.28 7.37
C GLY A 34 12.00 8.66 7.01
N THR A 35 12.41 8.82 5.75
CA THR A 35 13.69 8.33 5.26
C THR A 35 14.87 9.01 5.93
N GLU A 36 14.82 10.33 6.12
CA GLU A 36 15.88 11.09 6.81
C GLU A 36 15.99 10.72 8.29
N GLN A 37 14.89 10.31 8.92
CA GLN A 37 14.91 9.76 10.28
C GLN A 37 15.45 8.31 10.37
N GLY A 38 15.84 7.72 9.24
CA GLY A 38 16.43 6.38 9.17
C GLY A 38 15.41 5.26 9.02
N ALA A 39 14.22 5.52 8.48
CA ALA A 39 13.30 4.45 8.13
C ALA A 39 13.81 3.66 6.92
N ASP A 40 13.76 2.33 7.01
CA ASP A 40 14.09 1.45 5.88
C ASP A 40 12.90 1.19 4.95
N ILE A 41 11.68 1.30 5.49
CA ILE A 41 10.42 1.13 4.77
C ILE A 41 9.49 2.26 5.14
N ILE A 42 8.83 2.85 4.14
CA ILE A 42 7.87 3.93 4.32
C ILE A 42 6.46 3.40 4.12
N LYS A 43 5.66 3.39 5.18
CA LYS A 43 4.22 3.07 5.09
C LYS A 43 3.40 4.35 5.03
N MET A 44 2.72 4.61 3.92
CA MET A 44 2.11 5.92 3.64
C MET A 44 0.78 5.80 2.89
N ARG A 45 -0.06 6.83 2.99
CA ARG A 45 -1.30 6.94 2.21
C ARG A 45 -0.96 7.33 0.78
N LEU A 46 -1.71 6.79 -0.18
CA LEU A 46 -1.77 7.26 -1.55
C LEU A 46 -3.20 7.74 -1.83
N THR A 47 -3.33 8.70 -2.74
CA THR A 47 -4.54 9.51 -2.94
C THR A 47 -5.37 9.09 -4.15
N ARG A 48 -4.97 8.05 -4.89
CA ARG A 48 -5.57 7.60 -6.16
C ARG A 48 -5.38 8.63 -7.28
N LYS A 49 -4.33 9.43 -7.20
CA LYS A 49 -4.06 10.47 -8.19
C LYS A 49 -2.68 10.28 -8.80
N PRO A 50 -2.44 10.72 -10.05
CA PRO A 50 -1.13 10.62 -10.68
C PRO A 50 0.00 11.27 -9.86
N GLU A 51 -0.30 12.29 -9.05
CA GLU A 51 0.68 12.98 -8.21
C GLU A 51 1.26 12.08 -7.10
N ASP A 52 0.65 10.93 -6.83
CA ASP A 52 1.17 9.92 -5.90
C ASP A 52 2.59 9.45 -6.29
N ILE A 53 2.97 9.55 -7.57
CA ILE A 53 4.34 9.27 -8.03
C ILE A 53 5.38 10.13 -7.28
N GLN A 54 5.03 11.35 -6.87
CA GLN A 54 5.91 12.23 -6.12
C GLN A 54 6.24 11.66 -4.74
N VAL A 55 5.29 10.94 -4.12
CA VAL A 55 5.50 10.27 -2.84
C VAL A 55 6.56 9.19 -2.97
N ILE A 56 6.45 8.36 -4.02
CA ILE A 56 7.40 7.28 -4.32
C ILE A 56 8.80 7.86 -4.58
N GLN A 57 8.90 8.90 -5.40
CA GLN A 57 10.17 9.55 -5.73
C GLN A 57 10.84 10.23 -4.54
N SER A 58 10.03 10.82 -3.64
CA SER A 58 10.48 11.53 -2.44
C SER A 58 10.97 10.57 -1.34
N ALA A 59 10.35 9.39 -1.23
CA ALA A 59 10.68 8.41 -0.20
C ALA A 59 12.11 7.90 -0.30
N LYS A 60 12.70 7.70 -1.49
CA LYS A 60 14.04 7.09 -1.68
C LYS A 60 14.25 5.73 -0.98
N LYS A 61 13.17 5.09 -0.54
CA LYS A 61 13.09 3.81 0.18
C LYS A 61 11.82 3.08 -0.28
N PRO A 62 11.71 1.75 -0.12
CA PRO A 62 10.49 1.02 -0.44
C PRO A 62 9.26 1.62 0.24
N VAL A 63 8.23 1.90 -0.54
CA VAL A 63 6.95 2.43 -0.05
C VAL A 63 5.92 1.31 -0.03
N ILE A 64 5.20 1.20 1.08
CA ILE A 64 4.05 0.32 1.26
C ILE A 64 2.79 1.18 1.39
N ALA A 65 1.85 1.04 0.47
CA ALA A 65 0.65 1.86 0.45
C ALA A 65 -0.35 1.42 1.54
N LEU A 66 -0.97 2.38 2.21
CA LEU A 66 -2.01 2.14 3.20
C LEU A 66 -3.32 1.76 2.51
N GLY A 67 -3.95 0.68 2.98
CA GLY A 67 -5.23 0.22 2.45
C GLY A 67 -6.43 1.15 2.68
N GLY A 68 -6.31 2.24 3.43
CA GLY A 68 -7.40 3.21 3.59
C GLY A 68 -8.57 2.76 4.48
N PRO A 69 -9.73 3.44 4.40
CA PRO A 69 -10.98 3.03 5.06
C PRO A 69 -11.56 1.74 4.46
N LYS A 70 -12.63 1.21 5.09
CA LYS A 70 -13.41 0.14 4.48
C LYS A 70 -13.95 0.66 3.14
N ALA A 71 -13.81 -0.13 2.09
CA ALA A 71 -14.33 0.18 0.77
C ALA A 71 -15.77 -0.31 0.65
N ASP A 72 -16.60 0.47 -0.04
CA ASP A 72 -17.98 0.09 -0.37
C ASP A 72 -18.02 -0.70 -1.69
N ASP A 73 -17.12 -0.39 -2.62
CA ASP A 73 -16.95 -1.07 -3.90
C ASP A 73 -15.58 -1.77 -3.96
N MET A 74 -15.61 -3.08 -4.15
CA MET A 74 -14.41 -3.93 -4.19
C MET A 74 -13.65 -3.82 -5.51
N LEU A 75 -14.32 -3.58 -6.64
CA LEU A 75 -13.65 -3.36 -7.92
C LEU A 75 -12.87 -2.04 -7.89
N GLU A 76 -13.49 -0.96 -7.40
CA GLU A 76 -12.77 0.31 -7.20
C GLU A 76 -11.60 0.15 -6.22
N TYR A 77 -11.75 -0.73 -5.23
CA TYR A 77 -10.66 -1.03 -4.31
C TYR A 77 -9.49 -1.72 -5.01
N PHE A 78 -9.76 -2.74 -5.84
CA PHE A 78 -8.72 -3.39 -6.64
C PHE A 78 -8.06 -2.42 -7.63
N MET A 79 -8.81 -1.50 -8.25
CA MET A 79 -8.25 -0.44 -9.08
C MET A 79 -7.31 0.47 -8.29
N PHE A 80 -7.64 0.80 -7.03
CA PHE A 80 -6.72 1.53 -6.17
C PHE A 80 -5.45 0.74 -5.86
N ILE A 81 -5.55 -0.57 -5.59
CA ILE A 81 -4.36 -1.41 -5.35
C ILE A 81 -3.49 -1.46 -6.60
N GLN A 82 -4.10 -1.63 -7.79
CA GLN A 82 -3.38 -1.57 -9.06
C GLN A 82 -2.67 -0.23 -9.24
N HIS A 83 -3.37 0.90 -9.04
CA HIS A 83 -2.76 2.24 -9.07
C HIS A 83 -1.55 2.34 -8.13
N CYS A 84 -1.65 1.82 -6.90
CA CYS A 84 -0.54 1.85 -5.94
C CYS A 84 0.70 1.14 -6.49
N ILE A 85 0.53 -0.04 -7.11
CA ILE A 85 1.63 -0.80 -7.69
C ILE A 85 2.18 -0.08 -8.93
N GLU A 86 1.32 0.45 -9.80
CA GLU A 86 1.70 1.17 -11.02
C GLU A 86 2.52 2.44 -10.75
N VAL A 87 2.16 3.23 -9.72
CA VAL A 87 2.96 4.40 -9.35
C VAL A 87 4.31 4.04 -8.71
N GLY A 88 4.53 2.75 -8.38
CA GLY A 88 5.81 2.22 -7.94
C GLY A 88 5.87 1.83 -6.46
N ALA A 89 4.73 1.70 -5.76
CA ALA A 89 4.74 1.10 -4.43
C ALA A 89 5.23 -0.36 -4.49
N LYS A 90 5.87 -0.83 -3.43
CA LYS A 90 6.41 -2.20 -3.33
C LYS A 90 5.45 -3.17 -2.65
N GLY A 91 4.24 -2.71 -2.34
CA GLY A 91 3.19 -3.52 -1.73
C GLY A 91 2.18 -2.64 -1.02
N VAL A 92 1.26 -3.31 -0.33
CA VAL A 92 0.16 -2.66 0.40
C VAL A 92 0.03 -3.24 1.81
N ALA A 93 -0.40 -2.41 2.75
CA ALA A 93 -0.67 -2.80 4.11
C ALA A 93 -2.16 -2.57 4.40
N ILE A 94 -2.94 -3.64 4.24
CA ILE A 94 -4.40 -3.64 4.34
C ILE A 94 -4.79 -4.27 5.67
N GLY A 95 -5.74 -3.63 6.37
CA GLY A 95 -6.30 -4.12 7.63
C GLY A 95 -7.80 -4.37 7.47
N ARG A 96 -8.60 -3.33 7.75
CA ARG A 96 -10.09 -3.37 7.77
C ARG A 96 -10.70 -4.11 6.57
N ASN A 97 -10.24 -3.85 5.35
CA ASN A 97 -10.79 -4.49 4.15
C ASN A 97 -10.53 -6.00 4.06
N ILE A 98 -9.59 -6.56 4.83
CA ILE A 98 -9.38 -8.02 4.92
C ILE A 98 -10.20 -8.58 6.09
N VAL A 99 -10.01 -8.03 7.30
CA VAL A 99 -10.63 -8.58 8.53
C VAL A 99 -12.15 -8.41 8.61
N GLN A 100 -12.72 -7.47 7.85
CA GLN A 100 -14.16 -7.19 7.82
C GLN A 100 -14.79 -7.52 6.47
N ASN A 101 -14.08 -8.28 5.62
CA ASN A 101 -14.63 -8.82 4.38
C ASN A 101 -15.45 -10.08 4.70
N GLU A 102 -16.45 -10.36 3.88
CA GLU A 102 -17.25 -11.59 3.99
C GLU A 102 -16.42 -12.81 3.58
N ASP A 103 -15.55 -12.65 2.57
CA ASP A 103 -14.67 -13.67 2.01
C ASP A 103 -13.18 -13.24 2.05
N PRO A 104 -12.53 -13.24 3.24
CA PRO A 104 -11.15 -12.76 3.37
C PRO A 104 -10.12 -13.54 2.54
N ALA A 105 -10.33 -14.84 2.35
CA ALA A 105 -9.41 -15.70 1.60
C ALA A 105 -9.35 -15.30 0.12
N ASP A 106 -10.52 -15.11 -0.48
CA ASP A 106 -10.66 -14.77 -1.90
C ASP A 106 -10.23 -13.34 -2.16
N PHE A 107 -10.51 -12.45 -1.20
CA PHE A 107 -9.99 -11.10 -1.25
C PHE A 107 -8.46 -11.08 -1.24
N VAL A 108 -7.82 -11.88 -0.37
CA VAL A 108 -6.35 -12.01 -0.36
C VAL A 108 -5.82 -12.64 -1.65
N ALA A 109 -6.54 -13.60 -2.24
CA ALA A 109 -6.17 -14.18 -3.53
C ALA A 109 -6.22 -13.13 -4.66
N GLY A 110 -7.24 -12.27 -4.68
CA GLY A 110 -7.30 -11.12 -5.60
C GLY A 110 -6.15 -10.13 -5.37
N LEU A 111 -5.80 -9.82 -4.12
CA LEU A 111 -4.65 -8.97 -3.82
C LEU A 111 -3.33 -9.58 -4.33
N ASN A 112 -3.14 -10.89 -4.14
CA ASN A 112 -1.96 -11.61 -4.63
C ASN A 112 -1.83 -11.51 -6.16
N LYS A 113 -2.96 -11.60 -6.87
CA LYS A 113 -3.02 -11.46 -8.34
C LYS A 113 -2.42 -10.14 -8.81
N ILE A 114 -2.73 -9.02 -8.15
CA ILE A 114 -2.19 -7.69 -8.50
C ILE A 114 -0.74 -7.55 -8.03
N ILE A 115 -0.45 -7.87 -6.76
CA ILE A 115 0.82 -7.51 -6.11
C ILE A 115 1.99 -8.38 -6.57
N HIS A 116 1.75 -9.66 -6.81
CA HIS A 116 2.81 -10.65 -7.05
C HIS A 116 2.75 -11.29 -8.44
N LEU A 117 1.57 -11.30 -9.08
CA LEU A 117 1.36 -11.97 -10.37
C LEU A 117 1.15 -11.00 -11.55
N ASN A 118 1.35 -9.69 -11.33
CA ASN A 118 1.17 -8.63 -12.33
C ASN A 118 -0.20 -8.67 -13.05
N GLY A 119 -1.25 -9.12 -12.37
CA GLY A 119 -2.60 -9.14 -12.91
C GLY A 119 -3.30 -7.78 -12.80
N THR A 120 -4.41 -7.64 -13.51
CA THR A 120 -5.22 -6.41 -13.49
C THR A 120 -6.24 -6.41 -12.35
N ALA A 121 -6.83 -5.25 -12.06
CA ALA A 121 -7.90 -5.11 -11.08
C ALA A 121 -9.13 -5.96 -11.46
N GLU A 122 -9.45 -6.04 -12.75
CA GLU A 122 -10.57 -6.86 -13.25
C GLU A 122 -10.29 -8.34 -13.02
N GLU A 123 -9.08 -8.83 -13.33
CA GLU A 123 -8.71 -10.22 -13.06
C GLU A 123 -8.76 -10.54 -11.57
N ALA A 124 -8.28 -9.63 -10.72
CA ALA A 124 -8.34 -9.78 -9.27
C ALA A 124 -9.79 -9.81 -8.75
N TYR A 125 -10.66 -8.97 -9.32
CA TYR A 125 -12.08 -8.97 -9.00
C TYR A 125 -12.77 -10.27 -9.44
N GLN A 126 -12.40 -10.84 -10.59
CA GLN A 126 -12.89 -12.16 -11.01
C GLN A 126 -12.48 -13.27 -10.05
N VAL A 127 -11.24 -13.25 -9.54
CA VAL A 127 -10.80 -14.20 -8.51
C VAL A 127 -11.64 -14.07 -7.24
N TYR A 128 -11.92 -12.83 -6.83
CA TYR A 128 -12.74 -12.54 -5.64
C TYR A 128 -14.17 -13.09 -5.77
N ILE A 129 -14.87 -12.82 -6.88
CA ILE A 129 -16.27 -13.24 -7.03
C ILE A 129 -16.46 -14.75 -7.32
N ASN A 130 -15.48 -15.41 -7.94
CA ASN A 130 -15.64 -16.80 -8.38
C ASN A 130 -15.56 -17.80 -7.22
N HIS A 131 -14.88 -17.44 -6.13
CA HIS A 131 -14.75 -18.29 -4.96
C HIS A 131 -15.81 -18.04 -3.87
N SER A 132 -16.48 -16.88 -3.87
CA SER A 132 -17.68 -16.63 -3.05
C SER A 132 -18.87 -17.53 -3.39
N LEU A 133 -18.82 -18.30 -4.49
CA LEU A 133 -19.92 -19.14 -5.00
C LEU A 133 -19.73 -20.65 -4.80
N THR A 134 -18.67 -21.09 -4.11
CA THR A 134 -18.44 -22.50 -3.73
C THR A 134 -18.69 -22.74 -2.25
#